data_AF-A0A1H1YAG0-F1
#
_entry.id   AF-A0A1H1YAG0-F1
#
_cell.length_a   1.000
_cell.length_b   1.000
_cell.length_c   1.000
_cell.angle_alpha   90.00
_cell.angle_beta   90.00
_cell.angle_gamma   90.00
#
_symmetry.space_group_name_H-M   'P 1'
#
loop_
_entity.id
_entity.type
_entity.pdbx_description
1 polymer ?
#
loop_
_entity_poly.entity_id
_entity_poly.type
_entity_poly.pdbx_seq_one_letter_code
_entity_poly.pdbx_strand_id
1 'polypeptide(L)'
;MKILARGSQLGLVLLLAILLIGFTVALAITALWPQALLAGIVIACCTAIFVMIGMVRVVGRRWVLWLAVPAVALAGLAAVMLAEDLGVSRTGELTEVVIVDHTVDVHTSHNTSSREEREAYTHEYILEHPDGTPIEKPMIYRGEDGYDDFDTGDTITAFIDPEGNSPTEPAENVNIGADIAILIVGLVAVIGVFGMCSLLLLLRDTRRA
;
A
#
# COMPACT_ATOMS: atom_id res chain seq x y z
N MET A 1 -13.53 12.41 -38.74
CA MET A 1 -12.68 11.44 -38.00
C MET A 1 -11.89 12.02 -36.83
N LYS A 2 -11.39 13.26 -36.87
CA LYS A 2 -10.66 13.92 -35.74
C LYS A 2 -11.39 14.01 -34.38
N ILE A 3 -12.73 13.89 -34.35
CA ILE A 3 -13.53 14.00 -33.12
C ILE A 3 -13.41 12.73 -32.25
N LEU A 4 -13.27 11.55 -32.86
CA LEU A 4 -13.18 10.29 -32.11
C LEU A 4 -11.84 10.16 -31.36
N ALA A 5 -10.74 10.60 -31.98
CA ALA A 5 -9.41 10.53 -31.36
C ALA A 5 -9.26 11.48 -30.16
N ARG A 6 -9.85 12.68 -30.23
CA ARG A 6 -9.96 13.58 -29.06
C ARG A 6 -10.75 12.95 -27.92
N GLY A 7 -11.83 12.24 -28.22
CA GLY A 7 -12.63 11.53 -27.22
C GLY A 7 -11.83 10.44 -26.47
N SER A 8 -11.05 9.62 -27.18
CA SER A 8 -10.21 8.59 -26.56
C SER A 8 -9.04 9.19 -25.76
N GLN A 9 -8.46 10.31 -26.20
CA GLN A 9 -7.41 10.99 -25.43
C GLN A 9 -7.97 11.63 -24.16
N LEU A 10 -9.12 12.31 -24.24
CA LEU A 10 -9.82 12.84 -23.07
C LEU A 10 -10.17 11.72 -22.09
N GLY A 11 -10.56 10.54 -22.59
CA GLY A 11 -10.79 9.36 -21.78
C GLY A 11 -9.55 8.93 -20.98
N LEU A 12 -8.36 8.91 -21.59
CA LEU A 12 -7.11 8.60 -20.88
C LEU A 12 -6.78 9.65 -19.82
N VAL A 13 -6.92 10.94 -20.13
CA VAL A 13 -6.66 12.01 -19.15
C VAL A 13 -7.62 11.91 -17.97
N LEU A 14 -8.90 11.62 -18.24
CA LEU A 14 -9.91 11.46 -17.20
C LEU A 14 -9.63 10.24 -16.33
N LEU A 15 -9.19 9.12 -16.91
CA LEU A 15 -8.77 7.93 -16.16
C LEU A 15 -7.54 8.19 -15.29
N LEU A 16 -6.56 8.95 -15.79
CA LEU A 16 -5.40 9.36 -15.00
C LEU A 16 -5.82 10.25 -13.83
N ALA A 17 -6.73 11.21 -14.06
CA ALA A 17 -7.26 12.05 -13.00
C ALA A 17 -8.02 11.23 -11.94
N ILE A 18 -8.85 10.28 -12.34
CA ILE A 18 -9.54 9.36 -11.42
C ILE A 18 -8.53 8.57 -10.60
N LEU A 19 -7.47 8.05 -11.22
CA LEU A 19 -6.43 7.31 -10.52
C LEU A 19 -5.76 8.17 -9.45
N LEU A 20 -5.31 9.37 -9.83
CA LEU A 20 -4.62 10.30 -8.91
C LEU A 20 -5.54 10.71 -7.76
N ILE A 21 -6.80 11.04 -8.05
CA ILE A 21 -7.78 11.40 -7.02
C ILE A 21 -8.03 10.21 -6.08
N GLY A 22 -8.28 9.01 -6.61
CA GLY A 22 -8.57 7.84 -5.77
C GLY A 22 -7.39 7.44 -4.89
N PHE A 23 -6.15 7.51 -5.41
CA PHE A 23 -4.95 7.28 -4.60
C PHE A 23 -4.74 8.38 -3.56
N THR A 24 -4.98 9.65 -3.90
CA THR A 24 -4.90 10.75 -2.93
C THR A 24 -5.95 10.59 -1.82
N VAL A 25 -7.17 10.16 -2.16
CA VAL A 25 -8.24 9.89 -1.18
C VAL A 25 -7.87 8.71 -0.28
N ALA A 26 -7.34 7.62 -0.85
CA ALA A 26 -6.87 6.48 -0.08
C ALA A 26 -5.78 6.91 0.92
N LEU A 27 -4.75 7.58 0.43
CA LEU A 27 -3.64 8.13 1.24
C LEU A 27 -4.15 9.07 2.33
N ALA A 28 -5.07 9.98 2.01
CA ALA A 28 -5.59 10.92 2.99
C ALA A 28 -6.39 10.23 4.11
N ILE A 29 -7.19 9.21 3.78
CA ILE A 29 -7.95 8.45 4.78
C ILE A 29 -7.01 7.70 5.71
N THR A 30 -5.99 7.02 5.17
CA THR A 30 -5.05 6.23 5.97
C THR A 30 -4.11 7.09 6.80
N ALA A 31 -3.66 8.24 6.28
CA ALA A 31 -2.83 9.17 7.03
C ALA A 31 -3.60 9.92 8.14
N LEU A 32 -4.92 10.07 8.01
CA LEU A 32 -5.77 10.67 9.05
C LEU A 32 -6.27 9.65 10.08
N TRP A 33 -6.50 8.42 9.65
CA TRP A 33 -6.96 7.32 10.48
C TRP A 33 -6.15 6.06 10.17
N PRO A 34 -5.00 5.87 10.84
CA PRO A 34 -4.15 4.69 10.66
C PRO A 34 -4.93 3.37 10.87
N GLN A 35 -5.89 3.36 11.81
CA GLN A 35 -6.79 2.23 12.05
C GLN A 35 -7.69 1.87 10.85
N ALA A 36 -7.86 2.77 9.88
CA ALA A 36 -8.64 2.57 8.66
C ALA A 36 -7.79 2.11 7.47
N LEU A 37 -6.58 1.59 7.70
CA LEU A 37 -5.66 1.11 6.66
C LEU A 37 -6.34 0.20 5.63
N LEU A 38 -7.12 -0.78 6.09
CA LEU A 38 -7.88 -1.68 5.22
C LEU A 38 -8.83 -0.92 4.28
N ALA A 39 -9.49 0.14 4.76
CA ALA A 39 -10.37 0.95 3.93
C ALA A 39 -9.58 1.69 2.85
N GLY A 40 -8.41 2.22 3.18
CA GLY A 40 -7.49 2.82 2.21
C GLY A 40 -7.06 1.85 1.11
N ILE A 41 -6.61 0.65 1.49
CA ILE A 41 -6.24 -0.42 0.54
C ILE A 41 -7.42 -0.74 -0.38
N VAL A 42 -8.62 -0.92 0.18
CA VAL A 42 -9.82 -1.25 -0.60
C VAL A 42 -10.11 -0.14 -1.62
N ILE A 43 -10.04 1.14 -1.22
CA ILE A 43 -10.27 2.28 -2.12
C ILE A 43 -9.20 2.33 -3.22
N ALA A 44 -7.92 2.13 -2.88
CA ALA A 44 -6.83 2.10 -3.86
C ALA A 44 -7.01 0.96 -4.88
N CYS A 45 -7.31 -0.25 -4.40
CA CYS A 45 -7.58 -1.42 -5.24
C CYS A 45 -8.80 -1.23 -6.16
N CYS A 46 -9.92 -0.74 -5.63
CA CYS A 46 -11.11 -0.46 -6.43
C CYS A 46 -10.84 0.60 -7.50
N THR A 47 -10.12 1.67 -7.15
CA THR A 47 -9.72 2.72 -8.09
C THR A 47 -8.83 2.15 -9.19
N ALA A 48 -7.81 1.36 -8.83
CA ALA A 48 -6.92 0.73 -9.79
C ALA A 48 -7.70 -0.16 -10.75
N ILE A 49 -8.52 -1.09 -10.25
CA ILE A 49 -9.33 -2.00 -11.09
C ILE A 49 -10.23 -1.21 -12.05
N PHE A 50 -10.92 -0.18 -11.55
CA PHE A 50 -11.77 0.68 -12.38
C PHE A 50 -10.98 1.35 -13.51
N VAL A 51 -9.82 1.92 -13.19
CA VAL A 51 -8.93 2.57 -14.16
C VAL A 51 -8.41 1.58 -15.19
N MET A 52 -8.00 0.38 -14.77
CA MET A 52 -7.53 -0.68 -15.67
C MET A 52 -8.61 -1.12 -16.66
N ILE A 53 -9.85 -1.31 -16.20
CA ILE A 53 -11.00 -1.64 -17.07
C ILE A 53 -11.25 -0.50 -18.07
N GLY A 54 -11.25 0.74 -17.58
CA GLY A 54 -11.41 1.94 -18.42
C GLY A 54 -10.32 2.04 -19.48
N MET A 55 -9.07 1.76 -19.12
CA MET A 55 -7.92 1.84 -20.01
C MET A 55 -8.02 0.84 -21.16
N VAL A 56 -8.44 -0.41 -20.87
CA VAL A 56 -8.69 -1.41 -21.91
C VAL A 56 -9.80 -0.98 -22.86
N ARG A 57 -10.87 -0.33 -22.34
CA ARG A 57 -11.98 0.19 -23.14
C ARG A 57 -11.54 1.34 -24.05
N VAL A 58 -10.72 2.25 -23.55
CA VAL A 58 -10.24 3.43 -24.27
C VAL A 58 -9.18 3.08 -25.33
N VAL A 59 -8.17 2.30 -24.95
CA VAL A 59 -7.06 1.94 -25.85
C VAL A 59 -7.45 0.80 -26.79
N GLY A 60 -8.37 -0.07 -26.36
CA GLY A 60 -8.85 -1.22 -27.13
C GLY A 60 -7.82 -2.35 -27.26
N ARG A 61 -6.79 -2.37 -26.40
CA ARG A 61 -5.71 -3.37 -26.44
C ARG A 61 -5.42 -3.91 -25.04
N ARG A 62 -5.65 -5.21 -24.83
CA ARG A 62 -5.46 -5.87 -23.54
C ARG A 62 -4.00 -5.98 -23.09
N TRP A 63 -3.05 -5.99 -24.03
CA TRP A 63 -1.63 -6.09 -23.68
C TRP A 63 -1.12 -4.89 -22.86
N VAL A 64 -1.80 -3.73 -22.93
CA VAL A 64 -1.48 -2.54 -22.11
C VAL A 64 -1.53 -2.85 -20.63
N LEU A 65 -2.35 -3.82 -20.20
CA LEU A 65 -2.43 -4.27 -18.82
C LEU A 65 -1.07 -4.77 -18.29
N TRP A 66 -0.23 -5.37 -19.13
CA TRP A 66 1.10 -5.86 -18.72
C TRP A 66 2.04 -4.76 -18.25
N LEU A 67 1.82 -3.53 -18.71
CA LEU A 67 2.61 -2.37 -18.31
C LEU A 67 1.88 -1.55 -17.25
N ALA A 68 0.57 -1.40 -17.41
CA ALA A 68 -0.24 -0.59 -16.53
C ALA A 68 -0.43 -1.22 -15.14
N VAL A 69 -0.62 -2.55 -15.04
CA VAL A 69 -0.85 -3.19 -13.73
C VAL A 69 0.37 -3.04 -12.82
N PRO A 70 1.61 -3.36 -13.23
CA PRO A 70 2.76 -3.19 -12.35
C PRO A 70 3.00 -1.73 -11.95
N ALA A 71 2.84 -0.78 -12.89
CA ALA A 71 3.03 0.64 -12.60
C ALA A 71 1.99 1.16 -11.59
N VAL A 72 0.71 0.82 -11.79
CA VAL A 72 -0.38 1.22 -10.90
C VAL A 72 -0.29 0.53 -9.55
N ALA A 73 0.09 -0.75 -9.51
CA ALA A 73 0.28 -1.49 -8.27
C ALA A 73 1.42 -0.89 -7.44
N LEU A 74 2.56 -0.59 -8.08
CA LEU A 74 3.71 0.02 -7.39
C LEU A 74 3.36 1.41 -6.83
N ALA A 75 2.69 2.26 -7.62
CA ALA A 75 2.24 3.56 -7.15
C ALA A 75 1.18 3.48 -6.04
N GLY A 76 0.26 2.52 -6.13
CA GLY A 76 -0.80 2.33 -5.14
C GLY A 76 -0.25 1.80 -3.82
N LEU A 77 0.63 0.79 -3.85
CA LEU A 77 1.27 0.24 -2.66
C LEU A 77 2.10 1.31 -1.96
N ALA A 78 2.95 2.03 -2.69
CA ALA A 78 3.76 3.11 -2.12
C ALA A 78 2.91 4.23 -1.52
N ALA A 79 1.76 4.56 -2.12
CA ALA A 79 0.86 5.56 -1.57
C ALA A 79 0.21 5.11 -0.25
N VAL A 80 -0.08 3.81 -0.09
CA VAL A 80 -0.64 3.26 1.15
C VAL A 80 0.42 3.15 2.23
N MET A 81 1.60 2.60 1.91
CA MET A 81 2.74 2.48 2.83
C MET A 81 3.15 3.86 3.36
N LEU A 82 3.34 4.84 2.46
CA LEU A 82 3.66 6.21 2.86
C LEU A 82 2.61 6.80 3.81
N ALA A 83 1.35 6.46 3.61
CA ALA A 83 0.27 7.00 4.42
C ALA A 83 0.19 6.36 5.81
N GLU A 84 0.49 5.07 5.92
CA GLU A 84 0.64 4.35 7.17
C GLU A 84 1.79 4.96 7.98
N ASP A 85 2.97 5.07 7.37
CA ASP A 85 4.16 5.68 7.98
C ASP A 85 3.92 7.12 8.44
N LEU A 86 3.26 7.94 7.61
CA LEU A 86 2.88 9.31 7.96
C LEU A 86 1.84 9.37 9.08
N GLY A 87 0.94 8.39 9.12
CA GLY A 87 -0.08 8.27 10.16
C GLY A 87 0.56 7.94 11.51
N VAL A 88 1.34 6.86 11.55
CA VAL A 88 2.02 6.35 12.75
C VAL A 88 3.05 7.34 13.28
N SER A 89 3.86 7.95 12.41
CA SER A 89 4.84 8.97 12.85
C SER A 89 4.22 10.26 13.38
N ARG A 90 2.95 10.54 13.06
CA ARG A 90 2.23 11.72 13.53
C ARG A 90 1.56 11.51 14.88
N THR A 91 1.00 10.33 15.11
CA THR A 91 0.24 10.00 16.31
C THR A 91 1.08 9.30 17.37
N GLY A 92 2.15 8.61 16.95
CA GLY A 92 3.03 7.87 17.84
C GLY A 92 4.11 8.74 18.47
N GLU A 93 4.33 8.54 19.77
CA GLU A 93 5.51 9.01 20.48
C GLU A 93 6.63 7.97 20.34
N LEU A 94 7.81 8.44 19.94
CA LEU A 94 8.99 7.59 19.82
C LEU A 94 9.45 7.17 21.21
N THR A 95 9.31 5.89 21.52
CA THR A 95 9.49 5.35 22.87
C THR A 95 10.42 4.13 22.83
N GLU A 96 11.37 4.09 23.75
CA GLU A 96 12.18 2.91 23.98
C GLU A 96 11.38 1.90 24.81
N VAL A 97 11.35 0.65 24.38
CA VAL A 97 10.53 -0.41 24.96
C VAL A 97 11.29 -1.71 25.02
N VAL A 98 10.97 -2.52 26.01
CA VAL A 98 11.51 -3.86 26.21
C VAL A 98 10.43 -4.88 25.88
N ILE A 99 10.78 -5.88 25.08
CA ILE A 99 9.88 -7.00 24.79
C ILE A 99 9.92 -7.94 25.99
N VAL A 100 8.80 -8.07 26.68
CA VAL A 100 8.71 -8.87 27.91
C VAL A 100 8.04 -10.21 27.70
N ASP A 101 7.20 -10.32 26.69
CA ASP A 101 6.58 -11.59 26.31
C ASP A 101 6.32 -11.60 24.79
N HIS A 102 6.28 -12.80 24.24
CA HIS A 102 6.07 -13.03 22.82
C HIS A 102 5.16 -14.25 22.65
N THR A 103 3.99 -14.01 22.09
CA THR A 103 3.03 -15.06 21.75
C THR A 103 2.97 -15.22 20.23
N VAL A 104 2.99 -16.45 19.75
CA VAL A 104 2.81 -16.76 18.33
C VAL A 104 1.49 -17.49 18.14
N ASP A 105 0.57 -16.88 17.39
CA ASP A 105 -0.63 -17.56 16.91
C ASP A 105 -0.39 -18.12 15.51
N VAL A 106 -0.56 -19.43 15.35
CA VAL A 106 -0.37 -20.14 14.09
C VAL A 106 -1.73 -20.48 13.52
N HIS A 107 -2.11 -19.79 12.45
CA HIS A 107 -3.37 -20.06 11.77
C HIS A 107 -3.12 -20.92 10.53
N THR A 108 -3.44 -22.21 10.62
CA THR A 108 -3.37 -23.14 9.49
C THR A 108 -4.62 -22.96 8.62
N SER A 109 -4.45 -22.38 7.43
CA SER A 109 -5.55 -22.27 6.47
C SER A 109 -5.64 -23.52 5.61
N HIS A 110 -6.74 -24.27 5.75
CA HIS A 110 -7.02 -25.43 4.93
C HIS A 110 -7.62 -24.99 3.59
N ASN A 111 -6.84 -25.10 2.51
CA ASN A 111 -7.33 -24.86 1.17
C ASN A 111 -7.88 -26.17 0.61
N THR A 112 -9.18 -26.23 0.32
CA THR A 112 -9.85 -27.41 -0.27
C THR A 112 -9.34 -27.78 -1.67
N SER A 113 -8.46 -26.97 -2.27
CA SER A 113 -7.93 -27.14 -3.62
C SER A 113 -6.42 -27.44 -3.72
N SER A 114 -5.66 -27.43 -2.60
CA SER A 114 -4.23 -27.75 -2.59
C SER A 114 -3.86 -28.72 -1.48
N ARG A 115 -2.93 -29.64 -1.76
CA ARG A 115 -2.41 -30.64 -0.81
C ARG A 115 -1.47 -30.05 0.25
N GLU A 116 -1.05 -28.81 0.08
CA GLU A 116 -0.14 -28.11 0.99
C GLU A 116 -0.96 -27.24 1.95
N GLU A 117 -0.76 -27.48 3.25
CA GLU A 117 -1.21 -26.62 4.33
C GLU A 117 -0.35 -25.34 4.28
N ARG A 118 -1.02 -24.18 4.29
CA ARG A 118 -0.34 -22.88 4.47
C ARG A 118 -0.58 -22.41 5.89
N GLU A 119 0.49 -22.33 6.65
CA GLU A 119 0.52 -21.75 7.99
C GLU A 119 0.76 -20.24 7.87
N ALA A 120 -0.07 -19.46 8.55
CA ALA A 120 0.15 -18.02 8.71
C ALA A 120 0.50 -17.76 10.18
N TYR A 121 1.65 -17.14 10.41
CA TYR A 121 2.17 -16.83 11.74
C TYR A 121 1.84 -15.39 12.10
N THR A 122 1.19 -15.19 13.25
CA THR A 122 0.94 -13.86 13.83
C THR A 122 1.68 -13.79 15.14
N HIS A 123 2.63 -12.86 15.23
CA HIS A 123 3.47 -12.62 16.39
C HIS A 123 2.87 -11.45 17.17
N GLU A 124 2.56 -11.67 18.43
CA GLU A 124 2.08 -10.66 19.36
C GLU A 124 3.13 -10.46 20.44
N TYR A 125 3.72 -9.27 20.46
CA TYR A 125 4.76 -8.88 21.42
C TYR A 125 4.15 -7.99 22.49
N ILE A 126 4.31 -8.41 23.75
CA ILE A 126 3.97 -7.58 24.91
C ILE A 126 5.17 -6.71 25.24
N LEU A 127 4.92 -5.42 25.41
CA LEU A 127 5.93 -4.40 25.60
C LEU A 127 5.84 -3.77 26.99
N GLU A 128 6.99 -3.47 27.58
CA GLU A 128 7.13 -2.65 28.79
C GLU A 128 8.07 -1.49 28.52
N HIS A 129 7.88 -0.38 29.23
CA HIS A 129 8.91 0.64 29.33
C HIS A 129 10.13 0.09 30.08
N PRO A 130 11.34 0.64 29.87
CA PRO A 130 12.56 0.22 30.58
C PRO A 130 12.50 0.33 32.11
N ASP A 131 11.54 1.09 32.64
CA ASP A 131 11.26 1.22 34.07
C ASP A 131 10.32 0.13 34.62
N GLY A 132 9.86 -0.79 33.78
CA GLY A 132 8.97 -1.90 34.11
C GLY A 132 7.49 -1.54 34.12
N THR A 133 7.10 -0.36 33.58
CA THR A 133 5.68 -0.03 33.41
C THR A 133 5.11 -0.65 32.12
N PRO A 134 3.91 -1.25 32.16
CA PRO A 134 3.34 -1.96 31.01
C PRO A 134 2.82 -0.99 29.94
N ILE A 135 3.00 -1.37 28.68
CA ILE A 135 2.37 -0.70 27.54
C ILE A 135 1.06 -1.43 27.22
N GLU A 136 -0.05 -0.68 27.23
CA GLU A 136 -1.39 -1.26 27.13
C GLU A 136 -1.67 -1.97 25.80
N LYS A 137 -1.03 -1.54 24.72
CA LYS A 137 -1.22 -2.12 23.39
C LYS A 137 -0.04 -3.01 22.99
N PRO A 138 -0.29 -4.30 22.71
CA PRO A 138 0.75 -5.18 22.18
C PRO A 138 1.14 -4.73 20.76
N MET A 139 2.38 -5.03 20.39
CA MET A 139 2.84 -4.89 19.01
C MET A 139 2.51 -6.16 18.26
N ILE A 140 1.73 -6.03 17.18
CA ILE A 140 1.31 -7.17 16.35
C ILE A 140 2.14 -7.14 15.07
N TYR A 141 2.90 -8.20 14.86
CA TYR A 141 3.70 -8.41 13.66
C TYR A 141 3.24 -9.69 12.94
N ARG A 142 3.17 -9.64 11.61
CA ARG A 142 2.75 -10.80 10.81
C ARG A 142 3.90 -11.25 9.91
N GLY A 143 4.71 -12.17 10.43
CA GLY A 143 5.82 -12.77 9.70
C GLY A 143 5.36 -13.81 8.67
N GLU A 144 6.12 -13.91 7.57
CA GLU A 144 6.05 -15.06 6.66
C GLU A 144 7.02 -16.14 7.21
N ASP A 145 6.58 -17.39 7.28
CA ASP A 145 7.38 -18.54 7.76
C ASP A 145 7.88 -18.48 9.23
N GLY A 146 7.22 -17.71 10.09
CA GLY A 146 7.49 -17.71 11.54
C GLY A 146 8.79 -17.03 11.95
N TYR A 147 9.38 -16.21 11.07
CA TYR A 147 10.54 -15.38 11.43
C TYR A 147 10.13 -14.35 12.49
N ASP A 148 10.82 -14.35 13.63
CA ASP A 148 10.81 -13.22 14.54
C ASP A 148 11.85 -12.18 14.08
N ASP A 149 11.48 -10.91 14.15
CA ASP A 149 12.48 -9.83 14.04
C ASP A 149 13.04 -9.46 15.43
N PHE A 150 12.43 -9.98 16.52
CA PHE A 150 12.73 -9.60 17.89
C PHE A 150 12.58 -10.73 18.91
N ASP A 151 13.50 -10.78 19.88
CA ASP A 151 13.53 -11.74 20.99
C ASP A 151 12.99 -11.13 22.31
N THR A 152 12.48 -11.97 23.22
CA THR A 152 12.18 -11.54 24.59
C THR A 152 13.44 -11.04 25.29
N GLY A 153 13.37 -9.83 25.85
CA GLY A 153 14.48 -9.12 26.48
C GLY A 153 15.16 -8.10 25.57
N ASP A 154 14.82 -8.07 24.27
CA ASP A 154 15.31 -7.03 23.37
C ASP A 154 14.73 -5.68 23.73
N THR A 155 15.57 -4.66 23.58
CA THR A 155 15.19 -3.26 23.71
C THR A 155 15.13 -2.65 22.33
N ILE A 156 13.93 -2.21 21.93
CA ILE A 156 13.66 -1.62 20.62
C ILE A 156 13.13 -0.20 20.79
N THR A 157 13.19 0.58 19.72
CA THR A 157 12.49 1.87 19.65
C THR A 157 11.24 1.70 18.80
N ALA A 158 10.08 2.04 19.35
CA ALA A 158 8.79 1.92 18.67
C ALA A 158 8.00 3.23 18.73
N PHE A 159 7.15 3.46 17.74
CA PHE A 159 6.13 4.49 17.78
C PHE A 159 4.91 3.96 18.53
N ILE A 160 4.59 4.58 19.66
CA ILE A 160 3.44 4.22 20.50
C ILE A 160 2.48 5.39 20.55
N ASP A 161 1.24 5.16 20.13
CA ASP A 161 0.17 6.14 20.26
C ASP A 161 -0.41 6.10 21.68
N PRO A 162 -0.19 7.12 22.52
CA PRO A 162 -0.68 7.16 23.90
C PRO A 162 -2.21 7.21 23.99
N GLU A 163 -2.91 7.65 22.93
CA GLU A 163 -4.37 7.64 22.85
C GLU A 163 -4.91 6.29 22.34
N GLY A 164 -4.04 5.40 21.88
CA GLY A 164 -4.43 4.09 21.39
C GLY A 164 -5.28 4.14 20.12
N ASN A 165 -5.09 5.13 19.26
CA ASN A 165 -5.81 5.22 17.98
C ASN A 165 -5.04 4.58 16.82
N SER A 166 -3.74 4.36 16.98
CA SER A 166 -2.83 3.86 15.96
C SER A 166 -2.19 2.53 16.40
N PRO A 167 -1.72 1.70 15.44
CA PRO A 167 -0.92 0.53 15.76
C PRO A 167 0.45 0.92 16.33
N THR A 168 1.02 0.05 17.16
CA THR A 168 2.40 0.17 17.62
C THR A 168 3.33 -0.39 16.55
N GLU A 169 4.34 0.37 16.14
CA GLU A 169 5.23 -0.02 15.03
C GLU A 169 6.70 0.27 15.36
N PRO A 170 7.64 -0.63 15.01
CA PRO A 170 9.08 -0.38 15.17
C PRO A 170 9.52 0.86 14.39
N ALA A 171 10.34 1.71 15.02
CA ALA A 171 10.82 2.94 14.40
C ALA A 171 11.70 2.69 13.16
N GLU A 172 12.31 1.51 13.06
CA GLU A 172 13.10 1.08 11.90
C GLU A 172 12.26 0.71 10.68
N ASN A 173 11.00 0.34 10.88
CA ASN A 173 10.06 0.00 9.81
C ASN A 173 9.44 1.25 9.19
N VAL A 174 9.35 2.34 9.94
CA VAL A 174 8.84 3.62 9.45
C VAL A 174 9.92 4.35 8.66
N ASN A 175 9.83 4.30 7.32
CA ASN A 175 10.76 4.93 6.40
C ASN A 175 10.05 5.75 5.32
N ILE A 176 9.50 6.88 5.76
CA ILE A 176 8.88 7.92 4.92
C ILE A 176 9.74 8.27 3.69
N GLY A 177 11.08 8.30 3.84
CA GLY A 177 12.00 8.63 2.76
C GLY A 177 12.02 7.60 1.64
N ALA A 178 12.11 6.31 2.00
CA ALA A 178 12.04 5.20 1.04
C ALA A 178 10.67 5.17 0.36
N ASP A 179 9.60 5.36 1.11
CA ASP A 179 8.23 5.34 0.62
C ASP A 179 7.95 6.46 -0.38
N ILE A 180 8.44 7.68 -0.10
CA ILE A 180 8.39 8.78 -1.07
C ILE A 180 9.15 8.43 -2.35
N ALA A 181 10.33 7.81 -2.24
CA ALA A 181 11.11 7.42 -3.40
C ALA A 181 10.38 6.38 -4.26
N ILE A 182 9.81 5.34 -3.65
CA ILE A 182 9.02 4.31 -4.35
C ILE A 182 7.78 4.94 -4.98
N LEU A 183 7.10 5.86 -4.29
CA LEU A 183 5.94 6.58 -4.82
C LEU A 183 6.31 7.40 -6.06
N ILE A 184 7.43 8.12 -6.03
CA ILE A 184 7.93 8.89 -7.18
C ILE A 184 8.20 7.96 -8.37
N VAL A 185 8.88 6.83 -8.14
CA VAL A 185 9.15 5.83 -9.19
C VAL A 185 7.84 5.29 -9.77
N GLY A 186 6.85 4.99 -8.91
CA GLY A 186 5.52 4.56 -9.32
C GLY A 186 4.79 5.58 -10.17
N LEU A 187 4.78 6.85 -9.75
CA LEU A 187 4.17 7.94 -10.50
C LEU A 187 4.83 8.14 -11.87
N VAL A 188 6.16 8.08 -11.94
CA VAL A 188 6.91 8.14 -13.20
C VAL A 188 6.52 6.97 -14.12
N ALA A 189 6.42 5.76 -13.59
CA ALA A 189 5.99 4.59 -14.36
C ALA A 189 4.54 4.75 -14.87
N VAL A 190 3.62 5.22 -14.03
CA VAL A 190 2.23 5.50 -14.41
C VAL A 190 2.17 6.55 -15.53
N ILE A 191 2.89 7.67 -15.39
CA ILE A 191 2.96 8.71 -16.42
C ILE A 191 3.52 8.14 -17.73
N GLY A 192 4.58 7.33 -17.66
CA GLY A 192 5.17 6.67 -18.83
C GLY A 192 4.16 5.78 -19.56
N VAL A 193 3.39 4.98 -18.81
CA VAL A 193 2.35 4.10 -19.37
C VAL A 193 1.22 4.90 -20.03
N PHE A 194 0.70 5.94 -19.37
CA PHE A 194 -0.35 6.81 -19.94
C PHE A 194 0.15 7.60 -21.14
N GLY A 195 1.41 8.05 -21.12
CA GLY A 195 2.09 8.70 -22.24
C GLY A 195 2.21 7.78 -23.45
N MET A 196 2.68 6.55 -23.24
CA MET A 196 2.76 5.53 -24.29
C MET A 196 1.38 5.21 -24.88
N CYS A 197 0.35 5.08 -24.05
CA CYS A 197 -1.01 4.84 -24.52
C CYS A 197 -1.58 6.02 -25.32
N SER A 198 -1.28 7.25 -24.90
CA SER A 198 -1.65 8.45 -25.64
C SER A 198 -0.97 8.50 -27.01
N LEU A 199 0.31 8.12 -27.09
CA LEU A 199 1.07 8.04 -28.35
C LEU A 199 0.54 6.94 -29.27
N LEU A 200 0.17 5.78 -28.74
CA LEU A 200 -0.46 4.71 -29.51
C LEU A 200 -1.81 5.12 -30.12
N LEU A 201 -2.61 5.89 -29.38
CA LEU A 201 -3.88 6.43 -29.88
C LEU A 201 -3.63 7.44 -31.02
N LEU A 202 -2.64 8.33 -30.88
CA LEU A 202 -2.25 9.28 -31.93
C LEU A 202 -1.80 8.56 -33.20
N LEU A 203 -0.89 7.58 -33.09
CA LEU A 203 -0.37 6.81 -34.23
C LEU A 203 -1.46 5.99 -34.94
N ARG A 204 -2.45 5.50 -34.19
CA ARG A 204 -3.60 4.78 -34.76
C ARG A 204 -4.47 5.69 -35.61
N ASP A 205 -4.65 6.95 -35.21
CA ASP A 205 -5.45 7.92 -35.95
C ASP A 205 -4.75 8.33 -37.25
N THR A 206 -3.42 8.55 -37.21
CA THR A 206 -2.64 8.88 -38.42
C THR A 206 -2.58 7.76 -39.46
N ARG A 207 -2.75 6.49 -39.08
CA ARG A 207 -2.81 5.35 -40.02
C ARG A 207 -4.19 5.11 -40.62
N ARG A 208 -5.24 5.72 -40.05
CA ARG A 208 -6.63 5.59 -40.53
C ARG A 208 -7.09 6.80 -41.37
N ALA A 209 -6.39 7.93 -41.25
CA ALA A 209 -6.55 9.11 -42.11
C ALA A 209 -5.85 8.89 -43.46
#